data_AF-A0A6L9IJP4-F1
#
_entry.id   AF-A0A6L9IJP4-F1
#
_cell.length_a   1.000
_cell.length_b   1.000
_cell.length_c   1.000
_cell.angle_alpha   90.00
_cell.angle_beta   90.00
_cell.angle_gamma   90.00
#
_symmetry.space_group_name_H-M   'P 1'
#
loop_
_entity.id
_entity.type
_entity.pdbx_description
1 polymer ?
#
loop_
_entity_poly.entity_id
_entity_poly.type
_entity_poly.pdbx_seq_one_letter_code
_entity_poly.pdbx_strand_id
1 'polypeptide(L)'
;MTDEPTNDAFLAFVQAHERSWGLETYPGRPDLAKILSAPVVVFWSEEQPAKTSKTARAERFTISLHDDLKAVEQYVSSLILRLRVEMPKRRLARIFVNQREVRVRGVQVLFEPVKPDQS
;
A
#
# COMPACT_ATOMS: atom_id res chain seq x y z
N MET A 1 -25.16 -10.49 -14.18
CA MET A 1 -24.13 -10.95 -13.23
C MET A 1 -23.65 -9.73 -12.46
N THR A 2 -24.24 -9.49 -11.29
CA THR A 2 -23.96 -8.35 -10.42
C THR A 2 -23.04 -8.85 -9.31
N ASP A 3 -21.74 -8.73 -9.52
CA ASP A 3 -20.73 -8.93 -8.47
C ASP A 3 -20.72 -7.71 -7.54
N GLU A 4 -21.48 -7.76 -6.45
CA GLU A 4 -21.20 -6.94 -5.27
C GLU A 4 -20.87 -7.85 -4.09
N PRO A 5 -19.56 -7.97 -3.78
CA PRO A 5 -19.12 -7.79 -2.40
C PRO A 5 -17.75 -7.10 -2.36
N THR A 6 -17.65 -5.85 -2.84
CA THR A 6 -16.36 -5.13 -2.79
C THR A 6 -16.13 -4.40 -1.46
N ASN A 7 -17.20 -4.05 -0.75
CA ASN A 7 -17.11 -3.24 0.48
C ASN A 7 -16.72 -4.07 1.72
N ASP A 8 -17.12 -5.34 1.76
CA ASP A 8 -16.86 -6.22 2.92
C ASP A 8 -15.36 -6.44 3.14
N ALA A 9 -14.59 -6.58 2.05
CA ALA A 9 -13.14 -6.73 2.13
C ALA A 9 -12.46 -5.48 2.69
N PHE A 10 -12.86 -4.30 2.22
CA PHE A 10 -12.33 -3.03 2.71
C PHE A 10 -12.59 -2.87 4.21
N LEU A 11 -13.85 -3.02 4.63
CA LEU A 11 -14.24 -2.90 6.03
C LEU A 11 -13.57 -3.95 6.91
N ALA A 12 -13.39 -5.19 6.43
CA ALA A 12 -12.65 -6.22 7.17
C ALA A 12 -11.21 -5.80 7.45
N PHE A 13 -10.52 -5.20 6.47
CA PHE A 13 -9.15 -4.69 6.65
C PHE A 13 -9.08 -3.48 7.59
N VAL A 14 -10.04 -2.55 7.50
CA VAL A 14 -10.13 -1.42 8.42
C VAL A 14 -10.37 -1.91 9.85
N GLN A 15 -11.29 -2.85 10.06
CA GLN A 15 -11.53 -3.45 11.37
C GLN A 15 -10.32 -4.21 11.90
N ALA A 16 -9.63 -4.99 11.06
CA ALA A 16 -8.42 -5.68 11.44
C ALA A 16 -7.32 -4.70 11.88
N HIS A 17 -7.14 -3.60 11.14
CA HIS A 17 -6.24 -2.52 11.49
C HIS A 17 -6.59 -1.92 12.86
N GLU A 18 -7.84 -1.50 13.06
CA GLU A 18 -8.29 -0.89 14.32
C GLU A 18 -8.14 -1.85 15.51
N ARG A 19 -8.44 -3.14 15.34
CA ARG A 19 -8.23 -4.16 16.38
C ARG A 19 -6.75 -4.39 16.69
N SER A 20 -5.88 -4.37 15.67
CA SER A 20 -4.45 -4.66 15.82
C SER A 20 -3.67 -3.56 16.54
N TRP A 21 -4.09 -2.31 16.35
CA TRP A 21 -3.52 -1.13 16.99
C TRP A 21 -4.23 -0.80 18.30
N GLY A 22 -5.55 -0.99 18.39
CA GLY A 22 -6.33 -0.57 19.55
C GLY A 22 -6.07 0.90 19.88
N LEU A 23 -5.51 1.15 21.08
CA LEU A 23 -5.14 2.48 21.57
C LEU A 23 -3.72 2.93 21.17
N GLU A 24 -2.90 2.06 20.58
CA GLU A 24 -1.56 2.40 20.12
C GLU A 24 -1.62 3.26 18.84
N THR A 25 -0.68 4.20 18.65
CA THR A 25 -0.59 5.01 17.42
C THR A 25 0.75 4.83 16.72
N TYR A 26 0.78 5.06 15.41
CA TYR A 26 2.00 5.12 14.61
C TYR A 26 2.13 6.48 13.91
N PRO A 27 3.35 6.88 13.51
CA PRO A 27 3.56 8.15 12.82
C PRO A 27 2.68 8.26 11.57
N GLY A 28 1.83 9.29 11.53
CA GLY A 28 0.93 9.55 10.41
C GLY A 28 -0.32 8.66 10.37
N ARG A 29 -0.70 7.98 11.47
CA ARG A 29 -1.94 7.20 11.56
C ARG A 29 -3.15 8.05 11.16
N PRO A 30 -3.88 7.70 10.08
CA PRO A 30 -5.09 8.41 9.73
C PRO A 30 -6.23 8.07 10.70
N ASP A 31 -7.14 9.01 10.88
CA ASP A 31 -8.37 8.77 11.62
C ASP A 31 -9.35 7.91 10.79
N LEU A 32 -10.27 7.24 11.48
CA LEU A 32 -11.24 6.33 10.85
C LEU A 32 -12.09 7.04 9.79
N ALA A 33 -12.52 8.28 10.05
CA ALA A 33 -13.35 9.02 9.12
C ALA A 33 -12.61 9.27 7.80
N LYS A 34 -11.34 9.68 7.87
CA LYS A 34 -10.47 9.86 6.70
C LYS A 34 -10.21 8.57 5.96
N ILE A 35 -10.03 7.45 6.67
CA ILE A 35 -9.87 6.13 6.02
C ILE A 35 -11.12 5.80 5.19
N LEU A 36 -12.31 5.97 5.77
CA LEU A 36 -13.57 5.63 5.10
C LEU A 36 -13.93 6.58 3.94
N SER A 37 -13.46 7.83 3.98
CA SER A 37 -13.75 8.84 2.95
C SER A 37 -12.65 9.00 1.88
N ALA A 38 -11.47 8.39 2.06
CA ALA A 38 -10.36 8.59 1.15
C ALA A 38 -10.60 7.92 -0.22
N PRO A 39 -10.23 8.57 -1.34
CA PRO A 39 -10.29 7.97 -2.67
C PRO A 39 -9.39 6.74 -2.79
N VAL A 40 -8.19 6.78 -2.22
CA VAL A 40 -7.24 5.67 -2.22
C VAL A 40 -6.75 5.37 -0.81
N VAL A 41 -6.85 4.11 -0.40
CA VAL A 41 -6.35 3.61 0.88
C VAL A 41 -5.33 2.49 0.63
N VAL A 42 -4.14 2.63 1.18
CA VAL A 42 -3.07 1.63 1.03
C VAL A 42 -2.69 1.08 2.39
N PHE A 43 -2.73 -0.24 2.51
CA PHE A 43 -2.26 -0.98 3.67
C PHE A 43 -0.82 -1.47 3.42
N TRP A 44 0.05 -1.23 4.39
CA TRP A 44 1.46 -1.64 4.37
C TRP A 44 1.73 -2.62 5.48
N SER A 45 2.46 -3.70 5.18
CA SER A 45 3.04 -4.57 6.22
C SER A 45 4.50 -4.19 6.46
N GLU A 46 4.90 -4.13 7.72
CA GLU A 46 6.32 -3.97 8.10
C GLU A 46 6.95 -5.35 8.23
N GLU A 47 8.11 -5.55 7.59
CA GLU A 47 8.87 -6.78 7.77
C GLU A 47 9.54 -6.74 9.14
N GLN A 48 8.99 -7.47 10.11
CA GLN A 48 9.65 -7.63 11.40
C GLN A 48 10.92 -8.47 11.21
N PRO A 49 12.08 -8.03 11.72
CA PRO A 49 13.28 -8.86 11.69
C PRO A 49 12.99 -10.16 12.46
N ALA A 50 13.26 -11.29 11.81
CA ALA A 50 12.88 -12.65 12.21
C ALA A 50 13.44 -13.16 13.57
N LYS A 51 14.00 -12.30 14.43
CA LYS A 51 14.76 -12.71 15.63
C LYS A 51 14.09 -12.45 16.97
N THR A 52 12.98 -11.72 17.06
CA THR A 52 12.41 -11.39 18.39
C THR A 52 10.90 -11.23 18.35
N SER A 53 10.16 -12.33 18.34
CA SER A 53 8.91 -12.40 19.13
C SER A 53 8.38 -13.82 19.21
N LYS A 54 8.38 -14.40 20.42
CA LYS A 54 7.67 -15.64 20.77
C LYS A 54 6.14 -15.46 20.83
N THR A 55 5.63 -14.33 20.36
CA THR A 55 4.20 -14.11 20.11
C THR A 55 4.07 -13.68 18.66
N ALA A 56 3.39 -14.51 17.87
CA ALA A 56 2.91 -14.16 16.53
C ALA A 56 1.96 -12.97 16.68
N ARG A 57 2.51 -11.75 16.78
CA ARG A 57 1.73 -10.53 16.75
C ARG A 57 1.08 -10.53 15.38
N ALA A 58 -0.26 -10.55 15.34
CA ALA A 58 -1.05 -10.47 14.12
C ALA A 58 -0.45 -9.39 13.21
N GLU A 59 -0.40 -9.65 11.89
CA GLU A 59 0.14 -8.72 10.90
C GLU A 59 -0.39 -7.30 11.17
N ARG A 60 0.49 -6.42 11.67
CA ARG A 60 0.13 -5.03 11.95
C ARG A 60 0.31 -4.23 10.67
N PHE A 61 -0.81 -3.81 10.11
CA PHE A 61 -0.79 -2.92 8.96
C PHE A 61 -0.63 -1.46 9.41
N THR A 62 0.07 -0.66 8.61
CA THR A 62 -0.04 0.80 8.64
C THR A 62 -0.80 1.27 7.40
N ILE A 63 -1.45 2.42 7.49
CA ILE A 63 -2.28 2.96 6.41
C ILE A 63 -1.68 4.27 5.90
N SER A 64 -1.67 4.45 4.57
CA SER A 64 -1.56 5.76 3.95
C SER A 64 -2.76 6.04 3.05
N LEU A 65 -3.13 7.32 2.95
CA LEU A 65 -4.25 7.82 2.16
C LEU A 65 -3.70 8.66 1.01
N HIS A 66 -4.32 8.53 -0.17
CA HIS A 66 -3.91 9.27 -1.37
C HIS A 66 -5.14 9.75 -2.14
N ASP A 67 -4.97 10.84 -2.88
CA ASP A 67 -6.01 11.36 -3.77
C ASP A 67 -6.10 10.55 -5.07
N ASP A 68 -4.98 10.00 -5.52
CA ASP A 68 -4.87 9.17 -6.72
C ASP A 68 -3.82 8.05 -6.57
N LEU A 69 -3.67 7.22 -7.61
CA LEU A 69 -2.73 6.10 -7.62
C LEU A 69 -1.28 6.51 -7.95
N LYS A 70 -0.99 7.78 -8.30
CA LYS A 70 0.34 8.17 -8.79
C LYS A 70 1.43 7.93 -7.76
N ALA A 71 1.15 8.20 -6.48
CA ALA A 71 2.08 7.94 -5.40
C ALA A 71 2.39 6.43 -5.25
N VAL A 72 1.38 5.58 -5.45
CA VAL A 72 1.51 4.13 -5.41
C VAL A 72 2.31 3.62 -6.63
N GLU A 73 2.02 4.16 -7.81
CA GLU A 73 2.77 3.86 -9.05
C GLU A 73 4.24 4.22 -8.92
N GLN A 74 4.56 5.43 -8.46
CA GLN A 74 5.93 5.87 -8.23
C GLN A 74 6.66 4.96 -7.24
N TYR A 75 6.00 4.55 -6.16
CA TYR A 75 6.54 3.58 -5.22
C TYR A 75 6.88 2.25 -5.93
N VAL A 76 5.92 1.65 -6.66
CA VAL A 76 6.11 0.38 -7.36
C VAL A 76 7.19 0.47 -8.44
N SER A 77 7.20 1.53 -9.24
CA SER A 77 8.24 1.77 -10.25
C SER A 77 9.61 1.92 -9.62
N SER A 78 9.72 2.62 -8.49
CA SER A 78 10.98 2.75 -7.77
C SER A 78 11.50 1.41 -7.25
N LEU A 79 10.62 0.50 -6.84
CA LEU A 79 11.02 -0.85 -6.46
C LEU A 79 11.61 -1.58 -7.66
N ILE A 80 10.92 -1.61 -8.80
CA ILE A 80 11.37 -2.31 -10.01
C ILE A 80 12.75 -1.81 -10.46
N LEU A 81 12.96 -0.50 -10.46
CA LEU A 81 14.21 0.11 -10.90
C LEU A 81 15.36 -0.02 -9.88
N ARG A 82 15.07 -0.14 -8.58
CA ARG A 82 16.07 -0.11 -7.49
C ARG A 82 16.31 -1.46 -6.81
N LEU A 83 15.73 -2.56 -7.30
CA LEU A 83 15.76 -3.92 -6.72
C LEU A 83 17.16 -4.48 -6.37
N ARG A 84 18.26 -3.83 -6.74
CA ARG A 84 19.63 -4.29 -6.47
C ARG A 84 20.28 -3.74 -5.20
N VAL A 85 19.67 -2.76 -4.50
CA VAL A 85 20.37 -2.03 -3.43
C VAL A 85 19.86 -2.36 -2.03
N GLU A 86 18.56 -2.25 -1.75
CA GLU A 86 17.96 -2.65 -0.45
C GLU A 86 16.48 -3.02 -0.62
N MET A 87 16.02 -4.09 0.04
CA MET A 87 14.58 -4.40 0.08
C MET A 87 13.86 -3.37 0.97
N PRO A 88 12.69 -2.86 0.54
CA PRO A 88 11.94 -1.87 1.31
C PRO A 88 11.47 -2.46 2.64
N LYS A 89 11.63 -1.71 3.74
CA LYS A 89 11.16 -2.08 5.08
C LYS A 89 9.63 -2.25 5.18
N ARG A 90 8.90 -1.63 4.25
CA ARG A 90 7.45 -1.69 4.12
C ARG A 90 7.08 -2.38 2.82
N ARG A 91 6.20 -3.36 2.88
CA ARG A 91 5.66 -4.06 1.72
C ARG A 91 4.21 -3.63 1.50
N LEU A 92 3.84 -3.46 0.23
CA LEU A 92 2.48 -3.15 -0.16
C LEU A 92 1.59 -4.38 0.11
N ALA A 93 0.68 -4.29 1.09
CA ALA A 93 -0.20 -5.40 1.45
C ALA A 93 -1.49 -5.37 0.62
N ARG A 94 -2.21 -4.24 0.62
CA ARG A 94 -3.47 -4.05 -0.13
C ARG A 94 -3.65 -2.60 -0.58
N ILE A 95 -4.35 -2.41 -1.69
CA ILE A 95 -4.77 -1.11 -2.20
C ILE A 95 -6.27 -1.15 -2.40
N PHE A 96 -6.98 -0.12 -1.94
CA PHE A 96 -8.38 0.09 -2.20
C PHE A 96 -8.58 1.44 -2.87
N VAL A 97 -9.35 1.47 -3.96
CA VAL A 97 -9.76 2.69 -4.67
C VAL A 97 -11.27 2.79 -4.57
N ASN A 98 -11.77 3.86 -3.96
CA ASN A 98 -13.20 4.04 -3.65
C ASN A 98 -13.78 2.79 -2.97
N GLN A 99 -13.08 2.28 -1.95
CA GLN A 99 -13.44 1.09 -1.17
C GLN A 99 -13.44 -0.23 -1.97
N ARG A 100 -12.90 -0.25 -3.19
CA ARG A 100 -12.75 -1.46 -4.02
C ARG A 100 -11.31 -1.92 -4.08
N GLU A 101 -11.04 -3.20 -3.79
CA GLU A 101 -9.68 -3.75 -3.87
C GLU A 101 -9.17 -3.65 -5.31
N VAL A 102 -7.97 -3.11 -5.47
CA VAL A 102 -7.25 -3.10 -6.74
C VAL A 102 -5.89 -3.76 -6.57
N ARG A 103 -5.39 -4.34 -7.66
CA ARG A 103 -4.07 -4.98 -7.69
C ARG A 103 -3.26 -4.42 -8.84
N VAL A 104 -1.95 -4.30 -8.61
CA VAL A 104 -1.01 -3.97 -9.68
C VAL A 104 -0.97 -5.14 -10.66
N ARG A 105 -1.41 -4.91 -11.90
CA ARG A 105 -1.40 -5.93 -12.95
C ARG A 105 -0.04 -6.02 -13.65
N GLY A 106 0.67 -4.91 -13.77
CA GLY A 106 1.97 -4.82 -14.45
C GLY A 106 2.45 -3.37 -14.50
N VAL A 107 3.68 -3.17 -14.97
CA VAL A 107 4.29 -1.86 -15.20
C VAL A 107 4.77 -1.80 -16.64
N GLN A 108 4.44 -0.73 -17.36
CA GLN A 108 4.87 -0.50 -18.73
C GLN A 108 6.06 0.46 -18.75
N VAL A 109 7.15 0.06 -19.40
CA VAL A 109 8.32 0.91 -19.64
C VAL A 109 8.33 1.32 -21.11
N LEU A 110 8.33 2.63 -21.37
CA LEU A 110 8.39 3.21 -22.71
C LEU A 110 9.78 3.80 -22.92
N PHE A 111 10.33 3.62 -24.12
CA PHE A 111 11.65 4.15 -24.50
C PHE A 111 11.49 5.17 -25.61
N GLU A 112 12.23 6.26 -25.53
CA GLU A 112 12.31 7.28 -26.58
C GLU A 112 13.75 7.42 -27.08
N PRO A 113 13.95 7.60 -28.40
CA PRO A 113 15.28 7.83 -28.95
C PRO A 113 15.80 9.21 -28.54
N VAL A 114 17.00 9.25 -27.95
CA VAL A 114 17.70 10.51 -27.68
C VAL A 114 18.21 11.05 -29.01
N LYS A 115 17.78 12.25 -29.40
CA LYS A 115 18.37 12.93 -30.57
C LYS A 115 19.84 13.23 -30.25
N PRO A 116 20.80 12.81 -31.08
CA PRO A 116 22.18 13.23 -30.90
C PRO A 116 22.24 14.75 -31.05
N ASP A 117 22.84 15.42 -30.05
CA ASP A 117 23.16 16.84 -30.12
C ASP A 117 24.03 17.05 -31.36
N GLN A 118 23.56 17.86 -32.31
CA GLN A 118 24.37 18.29 -33.43
C GLN A 118 25.29 19.40 -32.93
N SER A 119 26.47 19.00 -32.44
CA SER A 119 27.62 19.88 -32.20
C SER A 119 28.30 20.26 -33.51
#